data_AF-A0A4Y8SMS2-F1
#
_entry.id   AF-A0A4Y8SMS2-F1
#
_cell.length_a   1.000
_cell.length_b   1.000
_cell.length_c   1.000
_cell.angle_alpha   90.00
_cell.angle_beta   90.00
_cell.angle_gamma   90.00
#
_symmetry.space_group_name_H-M   'P 1'
#
loop_
_entity.id
_entity.type
_entity.pdbx_description
1 polymer ?
#
loop_
_entity_poly.entity_id
_entity_poly.type
_entity_poly.pdbx_seq_one_letter_code
_entity_poly.pdbx_strand_id
1 'polypeptide(L)'
;MDKHYGHIVANILTKNGYLISDVARKLKVNTKTVHNWLQTKNLNVTVISSIGSAIDYDFRSQLPEVFVNKRPSKIFIVDDAELDSVIVKIGLKQVLGNLDIEVFNNGDAAINKLLEISINDPSLFPDYIFLDLNMPIMGGWEFLEAYHQLDIDPQNKIRIFILSSSISSSDVFRAISNPLISTFLSKPIELKTIRSIFCGA
;
A
#
# COMPACT_ATOMS: atom_id res chain seq x y z
N MET A 1 -16.79 16.35 4.06
CA MET A 1 -16.27 16.70 2.73
C MET A 1 -15.09 15.78 2.46
N ASP A 2 -15.15 14.96 1.42
CA ASP A 2 -14.02 14.13 1.01
C ASP A 2 -12.85 15.02 0.58
N LYS A 3 -11.71 14.88 1.26
CA LYS A 3 -10.48 15.61 0.90
C LYS A 3 -9.82 14.98 -0.32
N HIS A 4 -9.14 15.81 -1.12
CA HIS A 4 -8.32 15.36 -2.24
C HIS A 4 -6.84 15.48 -1.85
N TYR A 5 -6.22 14.38 -1.44
CA TYR A 5 -4.87 14.36 -0.86
C TYR A 5 -3.81 14.85 -1.84
N GLY A 6 -3.88 14.45 -3.13
CA GLY A 6 -2.94 14.93 -4.15
C GLY A 6 -2.92 16.46 -4.28
N HIS A 7 -4.09 17.10 -4.38
CA HIS A 7 -4.22 18.56 -4.42
C HIS A 7 -3.75 19.24 -3.12
N ILE A 8 -3.94 18.61 -1.95
CA ILE A 8 -3.42 19.15 -0.69
C ILE A 8 -1.89 19.18 -0.72
N VAL A 9 -1.26 18.09 -1.16
CA VAL A 9 0.21 18.04 -1.34
C VAL A 9 0.67 19.06 -2.38
N ALA A 10 -0.03 19.16 -3.52
CA ALA A 10 0.31 20.12 -4.58
C ALA A 10 0.26 21.57 -4.07
N ASN A 11 -0.78 21.92 -3.31
CA ASN A 11 -0.92 23.25 -2.71
C ASN A 11 0.23 23.58 -1.76
N ILE A 12 0.71 22.60 -0.98
CA ILE A 12 1.85 22.79 -0.07
C ILE A 12 3.14 22.98 -0.86
N LEU A 13 3.36 22.21 -1.93
CA LEU A 13 4.52 22.40 -2.80
C LEU A 13 4.54 23.81 -3.40
N THR A 14 3.42 24.26 -3.98
CA THR A 14 3.29 25.59 -4.58
C THR A 14 3.47 26.70 -3.54
N LYS A 15 2.84 26.59 -2.36
CA LYS A 15 2.95 27.62 -1.31
C LYS A 15 4.37 27.79 -0.77
N ASN A 16 5.16 26.72 -0.76
CA ASN A 16 6.55 26.74 -0.28
C ASN A 16 7.57 26.91 -1.42
N GLY A 17 7.14 27.15 -2.66
CA GLY A 17 8.01 27.41 -3.80
C GLY A 17 8.78 26.18 -4.33
N TYR A 18 8.34 24.96 -4.00
CA TYR A 18 8.97 23.74 -4.49
C TYR A 18 8.55 23.43 -5.94
N LEU A 19 9.53 23.27 -6.83
CA LEU A 19 9.28 22.86 -8.21
C LEU A 19 9.07 21.34 -8.28
N ILE A 20 8.08 20.91 -9.07
CA ILE A 20 7.77 19.48 -9.28
C ILE A 20 9.00 18.74 -9.84
N SER A 21 9.78 19.38 -10.72
CA SER A 21 11.01 18.83 -11.27
C SER A 21 12.08 18.56 -10.20
N ASP A 22 12.17 19.39 -9.16
CA ASP A 22 13.13 19.20 -8.07
C ASP A 22 12.72 18.03 -7.18
N VAL A 23 11.42 17.91 -6.88
CA VAL A 23 10.86 16.77 -6.15
C VAL A 23 11.11 15.48 -6.90
N ALA A 24 10.81 15.45 -8.21
CA ALA A 24 11.04 14.30 -9.08
C ALA A 24 12.51 13.87 -9.09
N ARG A 25 13.44 14.82 -9.19
CA ARG A 25 14.89 14.58 -9.13
C ARG A 25 15.30 13.95 -7.80
N LYS A 26 14.83 14.48 -6.66
CA LYS A 26 15.14 13.95 -5.33
C LYS A 26 14.60 12.53 -5.12
N LEU A 27 13.43 12.25 -5.67
CA LEU A 27 12.77 10.94 -5.61
C LEU A 27 13.25 9.94 -6.66
N LYS A 28 14.10 10.37 -7.61
CA LYS A 28 14.57 9.54 -8.75
C LYS A 28 13.43 8.97 -9.60
N VAL A 29 12.37 9.75 -9.79
CA VAL A 29 11.22 9.41 -10.65
C VAL A 29 11.05 10.45 -11.75
N ASN A 30 10.22 10.15 -12.75
CA ASN A 30 9.90 11.11 -13.81
C ASN A 30 8.98 12.23 -13.26
N THR A 31 9.18 13.47 -13.74
CA THR A 31 8.30 14.62 -13.44
C THR A 31 6.82 14.31 -13.72
N LYS A 32 6.52 13.56 -14.79
CA LYS A 32 5.16 13.12 -15.13
C LYS A 32 4.56 12.19 -14.06
N THR A 33 5.38 11.34 -13.44
CA THR A 33 4.97 10.48 -12.33
C THR A 33 4.50 11.32 -11.14
N VAL A 34 5.28 12.33 -10.76
CA VAL A 34 4.91 13.24 -9.66
C VAL A 34 3.64 14.03 -10.02
N HIS A 35 3.51 14.49 -11.26
CA HIS A 35 2.28 15.17 -11.70
C HIS A 35 1.04 14.27 -11.55
N ASN A 36 1.13 13.01 -11.98
CA ASN A 36 0.04 12.04 -11.85
C ASN A 36 -0.32 11.78 -10.38
N TRP A 37 0.67 11.63 -9.50
CA TRP A 37 0.46 11.50 -8.06
C TRP A 37 -0.31 12.69 -7.47
N LEU A 38 0.04 13.92 -7.85
CA LEU A 38 -0.62 15.12 -7.34
C LEU A 38 -2.08 15.27 -7.83
N GLN A 39 -2.46 14.60 -8.92
CA GLN A 39 -3.84 14.55 -9.41
C GLN A 39 -4.65 13.39 -8.82
N THR A 40 -4.05 12.55 -7.97
CA THR A 40 -4.74 11.40 -7.36
C THR A 40 -5.54 11.85 -6.13
N LYS A 41 -6.86 11.58 -6.10
CA LYS A 41 -7.74 11.96 -4.98
C LYS A 41 -7.27 11.34 -3.67
N ASN A 42 -7.08 10.03 -3.66
CA ASN A 42 -6.61 9.28 -2.51
C ASN A 42 -5.14 8.87 -2.73
N LEU A 43 -4.25 9.84 -2.55
CA LEU A 43 -2.81 9.65 -2.69
C LEU A 43 -2.28 8.79 -1.54
N ASN A 44 -1.46 7.79 -1.87
CA ASN A 44 -0.89 6.85 -0.92
C ASN A 44 0.01 7.55 0.12
N VAL A 45 -0.10 7.13 1.40
CA VAL A 45 0.71 7.64 2.52
C VAL A 45 2.22 7.55 2.25
N THR A 46 2.68 6.54 1.53
CA THR A 46 4.10 6.32 1.22
C THR A 46 4.60 7.33 0.20
N VAL A 47 3.77 7.67 -0.79
CA VAL A 47 4.07 8.75 -1.74
C VAL A 47 4.09 10.09 -1.01
N ILE A 48 3.09 10.36 -0.15
CA ILE A 48 3.04 11.59 0.65
C ILE A 48 4.28 11.70 1.55
N SER A 49 4.67 10.61 2.21
CA SER A 49 5.85 10.56 3.08
C SER A 49 7.16 10.72 2.30
N SER A 50 7.25 10.13 1.10
CA SER A 50 8.42 10.29 0.23
C SER A 50 8.56 11.73 -0.24
N ILE A 51 7.47 12.35 -0.71
CA ILE A 51 7.45 13.77 -1.06
C ILE A 51 7.86 14.60 0.15
N GLY A 52 7.27 14.33 1.32
CA GLY A 52 7.58 15.03 2.57
C GLY A 52 9.06 14.97 2.93
N SER A 53 9.66 13.79 2.85
CA SER A 53 11.10 13.59 3.06
C SER A 53 11.94 14.35 2.02
N ALA A 54 11.50 14.42 0.76
CA ALA A 54 12.21 15.16 -0.28
C ALA A 54 12.17 16.69 -0.08
N ILE A 55 11.15 17.22 0.59
CA ILE A 55 10.99 18.66 0.83
C ILE A 55 11.15 19.06 2.30
N ASP A 56 11.62 18.15 3.15
CA ASP A 56 11.74 18.34 4.60
C ASP A 56 10.44 18.86 5.25
N TYR A 57 9.33 18.18 4.95
CA TYR A 57 7.98 18.57 5.38
C TYR A 57 7.17 17.40 5.93
N ASP A 58 6.45 17.63 7.03
CA ASP A 58 5.56 16.65 7.66
C ASP A 58 4.08 16.92 7.35
N PHE A 59 3.49 16.09 6.50
CA PHE A 59 2.09 16.19 6.08
C PHE A 59 1.07 15.71 7.13
N ARG A 60 1.50 15.14 8.27
CA ARG A 60 0.59 14.60 9.30
C ARG A 60 -0.40 15.62 9.83
N SER A 61 -0.01 16.89 9.89
CA SER A 61 -0.87 17.95 10.39
C SER A 61 -1.99 18.35 9.40
N GLN A 62 -1.78 18.17 8.09
CA GLN A 62 -2.79 18.48 7.06
C GLN A 62 -3.64 17.26 6.67
N LEU A 63 -3.04 16.08 6.75
CA LEU A 63 -3.62 14.80 6.33
C LEU A 63 -3.61 13.74 7.45
N PRO A 64 -4.02 14.05 8.70
CA PRO A 64 -3.89 13.12 9.82
C PRO A 64 -4.56 11.77 9.53
N GLU A 65 -5.73 11.79 8.87
CA GLU A 65 -6.48 10.60 8.48
C GLU A 65 -5.70 9.62 7.59
N VAL A 66 -4.72 10.11 6.82
CA VAL A 66 -3.90 9.28 5.94
C VAL A 66 -2.84 8.51 6.74
N PHE A 67 -2.38 9.10 7.85
CA PHE A 67 -1.33 8.55 8.71
C PHE A 67 -1.88 7.72 9.88
N VAL A 68 -3.18 7.77 10.16
CA VAL A 68 -3.80 6.86 11.13
C VAL A 68 -3.88 5.46 10.51
N ASN A 69 -3.22 4.50 11.15
CA ASN A 69 -3.47 3.09 10.89
C ASN A 69 -4.73 2.70 11.66
N LYS A 70 -5.87 2.69 10.97
CA LYS A 70 -7.13 2.23 11.56
C LYS A 70 -6.95 0.75 11.91
N ARG A 71 -7.48 0.33 13.06
CA ARG A 71 -7.53 -1.11 13.39
C ARG A 71 -8.33 -1.83 12.29
N PRO A 72 -7.74 -2.82 11.60
CA PRO A 72 -8.41 -3.48 10.50
C PRO A 72 -9.59 -4.31 10.97
N SER A 73 -10.63 -4.35 10.14
CA SER A 73 -11.75 -5.27 10.28
C SER A 73 -11.52 -6.53 9.44
N LYS A 74 -10.94 -6.39 8.23
CA LYS A 74 -10.63 -7.51 7.33
C LYS A 74 -9.25 -7.37 6.68
N ILE A 75 -8.51 -8.47 6.58
CA ILE A 75 -7.19 -8.55 5.96
C ILE A 75 -7.15 -9.71 4.97
N PHE A 76 -6.56 -9.49 3.80
CA PHE A 76 -6.19 -10.57 2.88
C PHE A 76 -4.71 -10.91 2.99
N ILE A 77 -4.39 -12.19 2.92
CA ILE A 77 -3.03 -12.69 2.71
C ILE A 77 -3.03 -13.42 1.37
N VAL A 78 -2.16 -13.03 0.46
CA VAL A 78 -2.04 -13.60 -0.89
C VAL A 78 -0.64 -14.17 -1.00
N ASP A 79 -0.51 -15.47 -0.77
CA ASP A 79 0.77 -16.17 -0.60
C ASP A 79 0.53 -17.68 -0.78
N ASP A 80 1.29 -18.31 -1.68
CA ASP A 80 1.15 -19.75 -1.97
C ASP A 80 1.82 -20.63 -0.90
N ALA A 81 2.72 -20.06 -0.10
CA ALA A 81 3.36 -20.75 1.00
C ALA A 81 2.43 -20.81 2.23
N GLU A 82 1.79 -21.97 2.44
CA GLU A 82 0.86 -22.18 3.56
C GLU A 82 1.49 -21.87 4.93
N LEU A 83 2.75 -22.28 5.14
CA LEU A 83 3.45 -22.02 6.40
C LEU A 83 3.68 -20.52 6.63
N ASP A 84 4.07 -19.77 5.60
CA ASP A 84 4.29 -18.32 5.70
C ASP A 84 2.97 -17.62 6.01
N SER A 85 1.90 -17.98 5.29
CA SER A 85 0.53 -17.48 5.54
C SER A 85 0.09 -17.70 6.99
N VAL A 86 0.35 -18.88 7.55
CA VAL A 86 0.02 -19.22 8.93
C VAL A 86 0.82 -18.36 9.92
N ILE A 87 2.12 -18.17 9.68
CA ILE A 87 2.97 -17.32 10.53
C ILE A 87 2.46 -15.87 10.54
N VAL A 88 2.16 -15.31 9.37
CA VAL A 88 1.61 -13.96 9.26
C VAL A 88 0.28 -13.85 9.98
N LYS A 89 -0.61 -14.83 9.79
CA LYS A 89 -1.92 -14.88 10.46
C LYS A 89 -1.79 -14.91 11.99
N ILE A 90 -0.88 -15.72 12.53
CA ILE A 90 -0.62 -15.79 13.98
C ILE A 90 -0.09 -14.44 14.47
N GLY A 91 0.89 -13.85 13.78
CA GLY A 91 1.47 -12.58 14.18
C GLY A 91 0.46 -11.44 14.20
N LEU A 92 -0.40 -11.36 13.18
CA LEU A 92 -1.49 -10.38 13.11
C LEU A 92 -2.47 -10.56 14.27
N LYS A 93 -2.92 -11.79 14.53
CA LYS A 93 -3.85 -12.07 15.64
C LYS A 93 -3.26 -11.78 17.02
N GLN A 94 -1.96 -12.01 17.21
CA GLN A 94 -1.29 -11.69 18.47
C GLN A 94 -1.25 -10.18 18.75
N VAL A 95 -1.07 -9.35 17.72
CA VAL A 95 -0.97 -7.90 17.88
C VAL A 95 -2.35 -7.23 17.89
N LEU A 96 -3.27 -7.70 17.04
CA LEU A 96 -4.53 -7.01 16.75
C LEU A 96 -5.76 -7.73 17.33
N GLY A 97 -5.58 -8.91 17.91
CA GLY A 97 -6.67 -9.72 18.47
C GLY A 97 -7.47 -10.44 17.39
N ASN A 98 -8.79 -10.54 17.59
CA ASN A 98 -9.66 -11.21 16.62
C ASN A 98 -9.78 -10.37 15.35
N LEU A 99 -9.49 -10.97 14.21
CA LEU A 99 -9.50 -10.37 12.88
C LEU A 99 -10.12 -11.34 11.88
N ASP A 100 -10.88 -10.80 10.93
CA ASP A 100 -11.26 -11.52 9.73
C ASP A 100 -10.06 -11.57 8.77
N ILE A 101 -9.55 -12.78 8.50
CA ILE A 101 -8.38 -13.00 7.67
C ILE A 101 -8.70 -14.08 6.65
N GLU A 102 -8.68 -13.68 5.39
CA GLU A 102 -8.90 -14.54 4.22
C GLU A 102 -7.54 -14.77 3.52
N VAL A 103 -7.26 -16.02 3.13
CA VAL A 103 -5.97 -16.41 2.54
C VAL A 103 -6.21 -16.92 1.13
N PHE A 104 -5.40 -16.44 0.18
CA PHE A 104 -5.39 -16.84 -1.21
C PHE A 104 -4.02 -17.40 -1.57
N ASN A 105 -3.98 -18.50 -2.30
CA ASN A 105 -2.74 -19.21 -2.65
C ASN A 105 -2.14 -18.79 -4.00
N ASN A 106 -2.71 -17.78 -4.67
CA ASN A 106 -2.19 -17.18 -5.89
C ASN A 106 -2.87 -15.84 -6.17
N GLY A 107 -2.28 -15.02 -7.05
CA GLY A 107 -2.80 -13.70 -7.39
C GLY A 107 -4.16 -13.73 -8.11
N ASP A 108 -4.41 -14.72 -8.97
CA ASP A 108 -5.64 -14.80 -9.76
C ASP A 108 -6.89 -15.01 -8.87
N ALA A 109 -6.80 -15.92 -7.90
CA ALA A 109 -7.85 -16.15 -6.92
C ALA A 109 -8.18 -14.87 -6.11
N ALA A 110 -7.15 -14.12 -5.72
CA ALA A 110 -7.31 -12.87 -5.00
C ALA A 110 -7.93 -11.77 -5.88
N ILE A 111 -7.50 -11.62 -7.14
CA ILE A 111 -8.09 -10.68 -8.10
C ILE A 111 -9.56 -11.00 -8.35
N ASN A 112 -9.89 -12.26 -8.60
CA ASN A 112 -11.27 -12.68 -8.82
C ASN A 112 -12.17 -12.35 -7.62
N LYS A 113 -11.68 -12.56 -6.39
CA LYS A 113 -12.43 -12.20 -5.18
C LYS A 113 -12.61 -10.69 -5.04
N LEU A 114 -11.56 -9.92 -5.32
CA LEU A 114 -11.63 -8.45 -5.25
C LEU A 114 -12.55 -7.87 -6.31
N LEU A 115 -12.59 -8.43 -7.53
CA LEU A 115 -13.55 -8.05 -8.57
C LEU A 115 -14.99 -8.35 -8.15
N GLU A 116 -15.24 -9.53 -7.58
CA GLU A 116 -16.55 -9.89 -7.04
C GLU A 116 -17.02 -8.86 -5.99
N ILE A 117 -16.13 -8.47 -5.07
CA ILE A 117 -16.40 -7.44 -4.07
C ILE A 117 -16.65 -6.07 -4.74
N SER A 118 -15.82 -5.68 -5.69
CA SER A 118 -15.93 -4.40 -6.41
C SER A 118 -17.29 -4.24 -7.10
N ILE A 119 -17.79 -5.32 -7.72
CA ILE A 119 -19.06 -5.32 -8.46
C ILE A 119 -20.26 -5.34 -7.50
N ASN A 120 -20.20 -6.14 -6.44
CA ASN A 120 -21.38 -6.43 -5.62
C ASN A 120 -21.52 -5.50 -4.40
N ASP A 121 -20.45 -5.35 -3.61
CA ASP A 121 -20.44 -4.54 -2.40
C ASP A 121 -19.02 -4.11 -2.01
N PRO A 122 -18.56 -2.93 -2.47
CA PRO A 122 -17.26 -2.37 -2.13
C PRO A 122 -17.02 -2.12 -0.64
N SER A 123 -18.05 -2.21 0.23
CA SER A 123 -17.87 -2.11 1.68
C SER A 123 -17.21 -3.36 2.28
N LEU A 124 -17.17 -4.47 1.54
CA LEU A 124 -16.55 -5.74 1.94
C LEU A 124 -15.06 -5.85 1.57
N PHE A 125 -14.47 -4.80 0.99
CA PHE A 125 -13.04 -4.80 0.70
C PHE A 125 -12.21 -5.00 1.97
N PRO A 126 -11.07 -5.72 1.88
CA PRO A 126 -10.13 -5.77 2.98
C PRO A 126 -9.54 -4.38 3.23
N ASP A 127 -9.22 -4.07 4.48
CA ASP A 127 -8.47 -2.84 4.80
C ASP A 127 -7.00 -2.97 4.33
N TYR A 128 -6.45 -4.19 4.39
CA TYR A 128 -5.05 -4.48 4.06
C TYR A 128 -4.89 -5.77 3.27
N ILE A 129 -3.93 -5.78 2.35
CA ILE A 129 -3.46 -6.99 1.64
C ILE A 129 -1.99 -7.20 1.96
N PHE A 130 -1.63 -8.40 2.40
CA PHE A 130 -0.25 -8.87 2.46
C PHE A 130 0.01 -9.75 1.24
N LEU A 131 0.84 -9.28 0.32
CA LEU A 131 1.02 -9.85 -1.01
C LEU A 131 2.43 -10.41 -1.17
N ASP A 132 2.53 -11.72 -1.42
CA ASP A 132 3.78 -12.33 -1.87
C ASP A 132 4.09 -11.95 -3.33
N LEU A 133 5.38 -11.87 -3.69
CA LEU A 133 5.79 -11.54 -5.06
C LEU A 133 5.90 -12.76 -5.98
N ASN A 134 6.31 -13.91 -5.44
CA ASN A 134 6.71 -15.09 -6.20
C ASN A 134 5.72 -16.23 -5.94
N MET A 135 4.55 -16.14 -6.57
CA MET A 135 3.50 -17.16 -6.51
C MET A 135 3.31 -17.82 -7.89
N PRO A 136 2.83 -19.08 -7.95
CA PRO A 136 2.40 -19.70 -9.20
C PRO A 136 1.13 -19.03 -9.76
N ILE A 137 0.83 -19.31 -11.04
CA ILE A 137 -0.35 -18.84 -11.79
C ILE A 137 -0.33 -17.32 -12.05
N MET A 138 -0.26 -16.51 -11.00
CA MET A 138 -0.16 -15.06 -11.06
C MET A 138 0.69 -14.57 -9.88
N GLY A 139 1.86 -14.01 -10.19
CA GLY A 139 2.77 -13.44 -9.20
C GLY A 139 2.29 -12.09 -8.66
N GLY A 140 2.92 -11.59 -7.59
CA GLY A 140 2.51 -10.33 -6.96
C GLY A 140 2.65 -9.10 -7.88
N TRP A 141 3.62 -9.11 -8.79
CA TRP A 141 3.76 -8.02 -9.77
C TRP A 141 2.63 -8.02 -10.80
N GLU A 142 2.22 -9.20 -11.27
CA GLU A 142 1.10 -9.37 -12.21
C GLU A 142 -0.23 -9.04 -11.52
N PHE A 143 -0.38 -9.45 -10.25
CA PHE A 143 -1.51 -9.05 -9.39
C PHE A 143 -1.64 -7.51 -9.34
N LEU A 144 -0.54 -6.78 -9.06
CA LEU A 144 -0.58 -5.32 -8.97
C LEU A 144 -0.94 -4.65 -10.30
N GLU A 145 -0.46 -5.22 -11.41
CA GLU A 145 -0.80 -4.74 -12.75
C GLU A 145 -2.29 -4.97 -13.06
N ALA A 146 -2.80 -6.18 -12.82
CA ALA A 146 -4.21 -6.51 -13.00
C ALA A 146 -5.10 -5.64 -12.09
N TYR A 147 -4.73 -5.51 -10.81
CA TYR A 147 -5.43 -4.66 -9.84
C TYR A 147 -5.57 -3.22 -10.32
N HIS A 148 -4.51 -2.67 -10.91
CA HIS A 148 -4.52 -1.33 -11.47
C HIS A 148 -5.37 -1.22 -12.74
N GLN A 149 -5.16 -2.12 -13.70
CA GLN A 149 -5.83 -2.08 -15.00
C GLN A 149 -7.34 -2.29 -14.89
N LEU A 150 -7.77 -3.11 -13.93
CA LEU A 150 -9.18 -3.41 -13.68
C LEU A 150 -9.87 -2.39 -12.77
N ASP A 151 -9.15 -1.37 -12.31
CA ASP A 151 -9.65 -0.31 -11.42
C ASP A 151 -10.43 -0.87 -10.22
N ILE A 152 -9.87 -1.91 -9.57
CA ILE A 152 -10.55 -2.69 -8.53
C ILE A 152 -11.02 -1.81 -7.37
N ASP A 153 -10.15 -0.92 -6.91
CA ASP A 153 -10.39 0.01 -5.80
C ASP A 153 -10.01 1.43 -6.25
N PRO A 154 -10.91 2.11 -7.00
CA PRO A 154 -10.63 3.44 -7.55
C PRO A 154 -10.42 4.49 -6.45
N GLN A 155 -10.82 4.17 -5.21
CA GLN A 155 -10.68 5.04 -4.05
C GLN A 155 -9.41 4.74 -3.24
N ASN A 156 -8.56 3.78 -3.64
CA ASN A 156 -7.33 3.41 -2.92
C ASN A 156 -7.54 3.27 -1.39
N LYS A 157 -8.65 2.63 -1.00
CA LYS A 157 -8.96 2.30 0.39
C LYS A 157 -8.09 1.14 0.90
N ILE A 158 -7.76 0.20 0.02
CA ILE A 158 -6.98 -0.98 0.35
C ILE A 158 -5.50 -0.62 0.42
N ARG A 159 -4.84 -0.97 1.53
CA ARG A 159 -3.39 -0.81 1.67
C ARG A 159 -2.67 -2.12 1.39
N ILE A 160 -1.83 -2.12 0.35
CA ILE A 160 -1.08 -3.31 -0.06
C ILE A 160 0.33 -3.27 0.53
N PHE A 161 0.71 -4.32 1.27
CA PHE A 161 2.05 -4.57 1.77
C PHE A 161 2.65 -5.74 1.01
N ILE A 162 3.87 -5.55 0.50
CA ILE A 162 4.62 -6.64 -0.09
C ILE A 162 5.28 -7.46 1.02
N LEU A 163 5.12 -8.78 0.96
CA LEU A 163 5.87 -9.76 1.73
C LEU A 163 6.82 -10.49 0.78
N SER A 164 8.11 -10.51 1.06
CA SER A 164 9.05 -11.27 0.23
C SER A 164 10.12 -11.96 1.07
N SER A 165 10.43 -13.20 0.71
CA SER A 165 11.57 -13.96 1.26
C SER A 165 12.91 -13.50 0.69
N SER A 166 12.91 -12.82 -0.46
CA SER A 166 14.10 -12.24 -1.08
C SER A 166 14.04 -10.72 -1.02
N ILE A 167 15.06 -10.11 -0.42
CA ILE A 167 15.25 -8.65 -0.42
C ILE A 167 16.19 -8.32 -1.59
N SER A 168 15.69 -8.46 -2.81
CA SER A 168 16.43 -7.97 -3.97
C SER A 168 16.32 -6.44 -4.01
N SER A 169 17.43 -5.75 -4.25
CA SER A 169 17.45 -4.28 -4.32
C SER A 169 16.56 -3.75 -5.46
N SER A 170 16.39 -4.52 -6.54
CA SER A 170 15.47 -4.24 -7.64
C SER A 170 14.01 -4.29 -7.20
N ASP A 171 13.61 -5.31 -6.44
CA ASP A 171 12.21 -5.44 -5.98
C ASP A 171 11.86 -4.35 -4.98
N VAL A 172 12.78 -4.06 -4.06
CA VAL A 172 12.60 -2.96 -3.11
C VAL A 172 12.45 -1.63 -3.85
N PHE A 173 13.30 -1.35 -4.83
CA PHE A 173 13.21 -0.11 -5.62
C PHE A 173 11.92 -0.04 -6.44
N ARG A 174 11.50 -1.14 -7.07
CA ARG A 174 10.24 -1.24 -7.81
C ARG A 174 9.05 -1.03 -6.89
N ALA A 175 9.08 -1.59 -5.68
CA ALA A 175 8.03 -1.44 -4.69
C ALA A 175 7.89 0.00 -4.21
N ILE A 176 9.00 0.66 -3.87
CA ILE A 176 9.03 2.07 -3.45
C ILE A 176 8.51 3.00 -4.56
N SER A 177 8.74 2.65 -5.83
CA SER A 177 8.33 3.45 -6.98
C SER A 177 6.86 3.25 -7.38
N ASN A 178 6.17 2.26 -6.81
CA ASN A 178 4.79 1.93 -7.16
C ASN A 178 3.80 2.57 -6.17
N PRO A 179 2.88 3.46 -6.62
CA PRO A 179 1.94 4.14 -5.74
C PRO A 179 0.89 3.24 -5.07
N LEU A 180 0.68 2.01 -5.57
CA LEU A 180 -0.23 1.04 -4.94
C LEU A 180 0.37 0.39 -3.70
N ILE A 181 1.71 0.36 -3.61
CA ILE A 181 2.40 -0.33 -2.52
C ILE A 181 2.58 0.64 -1.35
N SER A 182 2.11 0.22 -0.18
CA SER A 182 2.31 0.93 1.08
C SER A 182 3.71 0.66 1.63
N THR A 183 4.14 -0.59 1.72
CA THR A 183 5.52 -0.89 2.15
C THR A 183 5.99 -2.25 1.68
N PHE A 184 7.30 -2.49 1.79
CA PHE A 184 7.96 -3.76 1.52
C PHE A 184 8.47 -4.36 2.83
N LEU A 185 8.10 -5.61 3.08
CA LEU A 185 8.38 -6.33 4.33
C LEU A 185 9.10 -7.63 4.02
N SER A 186 10.16 -7.92 4.78
CA SER A 186 10.88 -9.18 4.70
C SER A 186 10.12 -10.28 5.46
N LYS A 187 10.04 -11.46 4.86
CA LYS A 187 9.60 -12.67 5.56
C LYS A 187 10.75 -13.28 6.39
N PRO A 188 10.47 -13.90 7.55
CA PRO A 188 9.20 -13.86 8.25
C PRO A 188 8.93 -12.46 8.84
N ILE A 189 7.68 -12.02 8.80
CA ILE A 189 7.31 -10.73 9.39
C ILE A 189 7.44 -10.78 10.92
N GLU A 190 8.22 -9.87 11.48
CA GLU A 190 8.40 -9.79 12.93
C GLU A 190 7.21 -9.12 13.62
N LEU A 191 6.88 -9.57 14.84
CA LEU A 191 5.82 -8.96 15.66
C LEU A 191 6.04 -7.46 15.91
N LYS A 192 7.30 -7.04 16.07
CA LYS A 192 7.66 -5.62 16.24
C LYS A 192 7.26 -4.79 15.01
N THR A 193 7.40 -5.36 13.82
CA THR A 193 7.04 -4.73 12.55
C THR A 193 5.53 -4.61 12.41
N ILE A 194 4.78 -5.66 12.77
CA ILE A 194 3.31 -5.59 12.82
C ILE A 194 2.86 -4.50 13.81
N ARG A 195 3.46 -4.45 15.01
CA ARG A 195 3.15 -3.40 16.00
C ARG A 195 3.43 -2.00 15.46
N SER A 196 4.58 -1.77 14.82
CA SER A 196 4.89 -0.45 14.24
C SER A 196 3.91 -0.06 13.12
N ILE A 197 3.44 -1.04 12.35
CA ILE A 197 2.45 -0.79 11.28
C ILE A 197 1.09 -0.41 11.87
N PHE A 198 0.61 -1.06 12.94
CA PHE A 198 -0.80 -0.90 13.34
C PHE A 198 -1.04 -0.16 14.64
N CYS A 199 -0.06 -0.07 15.53
CA CYS A 199 -0.22 0.53 16.86
C CYS A 199 0.45 1.91 16.98
N GLY A 200 1.26 2.32 15.99
CA GLY A 200 2.19 3.43 16.15
C GLY A 200 3.35 3.06 17.08
N ALA A 201 4.49 3.72 16.91
CA ALA A 201 5.60 3.64 17.85
C ALA A 201 5.26 4.45 19.12
#